data_AF-A0AAU7UBH0-F1
#
_entry.id   AF-A0AAU7UBH0-F1
#
_cell.length_a   1.000
_cell.length_b   1.000
_cell.length_c   1.000
_cell.angle_alpha   90.00
_cell.angle_beta   90.00
_cell.angle_gamma   90.00
#
_symmetry.space_group_name_H-M   'P 1'
#
loop_
_entity.id
_entity.type
_entity.pdbx_description
1 polymer ?
#
loop_
_entity_poly.entity_id
_entity_poly.type
_entity_poly.pdbx_seq_one_letter_code
_entity_poly.pdbx_strand_id
1 'polypeptide(L)'
;MSAPDALFDLAINRAATTLRGLRTADPHAALAEWHARTRFARRVPLAEVWRCLEQRPQADGEWHWQGGPTGGWQPGRARFP
;
A
#
# COMPACT_ATOMS: atom_id res chain seq x y z
N MET A 1 16.25 8.69 -5.57
CA MET A 1 16.57 7.26 -5.35
C MET A 1 15.25 6.54 -5.19
N SER A 2 14.92 5.59 -6.06
CA SER A 2 13.75 4.74 -5.86
C SER A 2 13.97 3.88 -4.60
N ALA A 3 12.90 3.64 -3.84
CA ALA A 3 12.96 2.65 -2.79
C ALA A 3 13.23 1.26 -3.39
N PRO A 4 13.91 0.34 -2.68
CA PRO A 4 13.98 -1.05 -3.10
C PRO A 4 12.57 -1.63 -3.30
N ASP A 5 12.38 -2.49 -4.29
CA ASP A 5 11.06 -3.04 -4.66
C ASP A 5 10.34 -3.68 -3.46
N ALA A 6 11.07 -4.43 -2.62
CA ALA A 6 10.52 -5.02 -1.40
C ALA A 6 10.00 -3.97 -0.39
N LEU A 7 10.64 -2.79 -0.33
CA LEU A 7 10.17 -1.70 0.51
C LEU A 7 8.93 -1.03 -0.08
N PHE A 8 8.86 -0.93 -1.41
CA PHE A 8 7.66 -0.46 -2.11
C PHE A 8 6.47 -1.40 -1.82
N ASP A 9 6.65 -2.69 -2.07
CA ASP A 9 5.65 -3.73 -1.79
C ASP A 9 5.18 -3.69 -0.33
N LEU A 10 6.13 -3.58 0.61
CA LEU A 10 5.81 -3.45 2.04
C LEU A 10 4.97 -2.20 2.35
N ALA A 11 5.28 -1.06 1.74
CA ALA A 11 4.53 0.18 1.93
C ALA A 11 3.09 0.05 1.43
N ILE A 12 2.87 -0.48 0.22
CA ILE A 12 1.53 -0.68 -0.33
C ILE A 12 0.71 -1.64 0.55
N ASN A 13 1.30 -2.78 0.91
CA ASN A 13 0.63 -3.81 1.70
C ASN A 13 0.26 -3.32 3.11
N ARG A 14 1.13 -2.52 3.73
CA ARG A 14 0.83 -1.93 5.04
C ARG A 14 -0.24 -0.85 4.96
N ALA A 15 -0.17 0.03 3.96
CA ALA A 15 -1.21 1.03 3.73
C ALA A 15 -2.58 0.37 3.52
N ALA A 16 -2.65 -0.66 2.68
CA ALA A 16 -3.89 -1.40 2.41
C ALA A 16 -4.47 -2.09 3.65
N THR A 17 -3.62 -2.58 4.54
CA THR A 17 -4.04 -3.20 5.81
C THR A 17 -4.55 -2.15 6.80
N THR A 18 -3.82 -1.04 6.96
CA THR A 18 -4.18 0.05 7.87
C THR A 18 -5.51 0.71 7.45
N LEU A 19 -5.71 0.93 6.15
CA LEU A 19 -6.92 1.56 5.64
C LEU A 19 -8.14 0.62 5.61
N ARG A 20 -7.95 -0.70 5.46
CA ARG A 20 -9.07 -1.67 5.49
C ARG A 20 -9.88 -1.58 6.79
N GLY A 21 -9.25 -1.25 7.91
CA GLY A 21 -9.90 -1.10 9.22
C GLY A 21 -10.53 0.27 9.47
N LEU A 22 -10.21 1.27 8.65
CA LEU A 22 -10.69 2.64 8.82
C LEU A 22 -11.91 2.85 7.92
N ARG A 23 -13.12 2.82 8.50
CA ARG A 23 -14.30 3.45 7.89
C ARG A 23 -14.17 4.97 8.02
N THR A 24 -13.20 5.55 7.34
CA THR A 24 -12.96 6.99 7.31
C THR A 24 -13.78 7.63 6.19
N ALA A 25 -14.38 8.79 6.45
CA ALA A 25 -15.04 9.61 5.45
C ALA A 25 -14.04 10.18 4.43
N ASP A 26 -12.76 10.25 4.78
CA ASP A 26 -11.67 10.71 3.91
C ASP A 26 -10.49 9.73 3.96
N PRO A 27 -10.39 8.79 3.00
CA PRO A 27 -9.28 7.86 2.90
C PRO A 27 -7.96 8.53 2.48
N HIS A 28 -7.99 9.69 1.81
CA HIS A 28 -6.78 10.40 1.42
C HIS A 28 -6.10 11.05 2.63
N ALA A 29 -6.88 11.73 3.49
CA ALA A 29 -6.35 12.33 4.71
C ALA A 29 -5.75 11.26 5.65
N ALA A 30 -6.46 10.14 5.81
CA ALA A 30 -5.98 9.02 6.63
C ALA A 30 -4.67 8.42 6.07
N LEU A 31 -4.57 8.25 4.74
CA LEU A 31 -3.33 7.76 4.13
C LEU A 31 -2.19 8.76 4.30
N ALA A 32 -2.44 10.05 4.10
CA ALA A 32 -1.44 11.10 4.23
C ALA A 32 -0.89 11.18 5.68
N GLU A 33 -1.78 11.10 6.67
CA GLU A 33 -1.41 11.08 8.09
C GLU A 33 -0.58 9.83 8.44
N TRP A 34 -1.01 8.65 8.00
CA TRP A 34 -0.27 7.41 8.17
C TRP A 34 1.11 7.49 7.52
N HIS A 35 1.20 7.99 6.29
CA HIS A 35 2.43 8.13 5.53
C HIS A 35 3.41 9.07 6.23
N ALA A 36 2.92 10.21 6.71
CA ALA A 36 3.71 11.19 7.46
C ALA A 36 4.28 10.60 8.75
N ARG A 37 3.56 9.70 9.43
CA ARG A 37 4.01 9.03 10.68
C ARG A 37 4.87 7.80 10.43
N THR A 38 4.82 7.19 9.24
CA THR A 38 5.47 5.91 8.96
C THR A 38 6.81 6.09 8.23
N ARG A 39 7.91 6.00 8.99
CA ARG A 39 9.27 6.33 8.50
C ARG A 39 9.67 5.63 7.20
N PHE A 40 9.39 4.33 7.05
CA PHE A 40 9.74 3.60 5.83
C PHE A 40 8.82 3.97 4.67
N ALA A 41 7.53 4.21 4.92
CA ALA A 41 6.56 4.60 3.89
C ALA A 41 6.95 5.93 3.24
N ARG A 42 7.55 6.87 3.99
CA ARG A 42 8.08 8.14 3.44
C ARG A 42 9.16 7.98 2.37
N ARG A 43 9.73 6.80 2.21
CA ARG A 43 10.68 6.49 1.12
C ARG A 43 9.98 6.20 -0.20
N VAL A 44 8.66 6.01 -0.19
CA VAL A 44 7.81 5.83 -1.35
C VAL A 44 6.95 7.09 -1.49
N PRO A 45 6.80 7.68 -2.69
CA PRO A 45 5.92 8.83 -2.88
C PRO A 45 4.48 8.50 -2.47
N LEU A 46 3.84 9.38 -1.70
CA LEU A 46 2.45 9.20 -1.26
C LEU A 46 1.50 8.98 -2.44
N ALA A 47 1.70 9.71 -3.54
CA ALA A 47 0.91 9.58 -4.76
C ALA A 47 1.01 8.19 -5.40
N GLU A 48 2.19 7.55 -5.35
CA GLU A 48 2.36 6.18 -5.84
C GLU A 48 1.62 5.18 -4.95
N VAL A 49 1.69 5.38 -3.63
CA VAL A 49 0.94 4.53 -2.69
C VAL A 49 -0.55 4.61 -2.96
N TRP A 50 -1.08 5.83 -3.13
CA TRP A 50 -2.48 6.06 -3.46
C TRP A 50 -2.87 5.40 -4.79
N ARG A 51 -2.11 5.63 -5.86
CA ARG A 51 -2.32 5.05 -7.19
C ARG A 51 -2.42 3.52 -7.16
N CYS A 52 -1.54 2.86 -6.39
CA CYS A 52 -1.58 1.41 -6.24
C CYS A 52 -2.81 0.94 -5.45
N LEU A 53 -3.21 1.67 -4.40
CA LEU A 53 -4.39 1.32 -3.60
C LEU A 53 -5.70 1.42 -4.38
N GLU A 54 -5.84 2.40 -5.27
CA GLU A 54 -7.01 2.53 -6.16
C GLU A 54 -7.16 1.36 -7.12
N GLN A 55 -6.05 0.74 -7.51
CA GLN A 55 -6.04 -0.45 -8.38
C GLN A 55 -6.39 -1.74 -7.63
N ARG A 56 -6.61 -1.68 -6.32
CA ARG A 56 -6.89 -2.87 -5.52
C ARG A 56 -8.24 -3.49 -5.93
N PRO A 57 -8.28 -4.80 -6.24
CA PRO A 57 -9.54 -5.48 -6.49
C PRO A 57 -10.51 -5.32 -5.32
N GLN A 58 -11.76 -5.00 -5.64
CA GLN A 58 -12.87 -4.92 -4.69
C GLN A 58 -13.48 -6.31 -4.38
N ALA A 59 -12.99 -7.36 -5.03
CA ALA A 59 -13.44 -8.73 -4.82
C ALA A 59 -13.10 -9.24 -3.41
N ASP A 60 -14.00 -10.05 -2.86
CA ASP A 60 -13.76 -10.76 -1.61
C ASP A 60 -12.51 -11.62 -1.70
N GLY A 61 -11.68 -11.53 -0.66
CA GLY A 61 -10.41 -12.24 -0.59
C GLY A 61 -9.27 -11.42 0.01
N GLU A 62 -8.17 -12.13 0.29
CA GLU A 62 -6.90 -11.50 0.63
C GLU A 62 -6.18 -11.12 -0.66
N TRP A 63 -5.55 -9.95 -0.66
CA TRP A 63 -4.78 -9.43 -1.78
C TRP A 63 -3.52 -8.78 -1.23
N HIS A 64 -2.43 -8.89 -1.98
CA HIS A 64 -1.19 -8.19 -1.68
C HIS A 64 -0.55 -7.64 -2.94
N TRP A 65 0.14 -6.52 -2.82
CA TRP A 65 0.98 -5.96 -3.88
C TRP A 65 2.33 -6.67 -3.92
N GLN A 66 2.80 -6.98 -5.12
CA GLN A 66 4.12 -7.54 -5.37
C GLN A 66 4.69 -7.04 -6.70
N GLY A 67 6.00 -6.81 -6.75
CA GLY A 67 6.72 -6.47 -7.98
C GLY A 67 7.19 -5.02 -8.07
N GLY A 68 7.27 -4.33 -6.93
CA GLY A 68 7.78 -2.96 -6.83
C GLY A 68 6.86 -1.94 -7.50
N PRO A 69 7.40 -0.82 -8.00
CA PRO A 69 6.63 0.27 -8.61
C PRO A 69 5.80 -0.14 -9.84
N THR A 70 6.23 -1.18 -10.55
CA THR A 70 5.57 -1.74 -11.74
C THR A 70 4.81 -3.03 -11.42
N GLY A 71 4.68 -3.36 -10.14
CA GLY A 71 4.01 -4.56 -9.65
C GLY A 71 2.49 -4.51 -9.81
N GLY A 72 1.82 -5.45 -9.16
CA GLY A 72 0.37 -5.51 -9.16
C GLY A 72 -0.19 -6.27 -7.96
N TRP A 73 -1.51 -6.19 -7.81
CA TRP A 73 -2.23 -6.97 -6.80
C TRP A 73 -2.29 -8.45 -7.19
N GLN A 74 -1.77 -9.28 -6.29
CA GLN A 74 -1.81 -10.73 -6.37
C GLN A 74 -2.81 -11.27 -5.35
N PRO A 75 -3.59 -12.32 -5.71
CA PRO A 75 -4.51 -12.95 -4.78
C PRO A 75 -3.75 -13.69 -3.67
N GLY A 76 -4.37 -13.76 -2.49
CA GLY A 76 -3.83 -14.38 -1.29
C GLY A 76 -2.96 -13.46 -0.45
N ARG A 77 -2.35 -14.03 0.59
CA ARG A 77 -1.44 -13.33 1.49
C ARG A 77 -0.06 -13.17 0.88
N ALA A 78 0.57 -12.01 1.09
CA ALA A 78 1.97 -11.83 0.76
C ALA A 78 2.79 -12.95 1.42
N ARG A 79 3.51 -13.74 0.60
CA ARG A 79 4.62 -14.54 1.10
C ARG A 79 5.71 -13.55 1.47
N PHE A 80 5.71 -13.15 2.75
CA PHE A 80 6.86 -12.45 3.30
C PHE A 80 8.12 -13.31 3.07
N PRO A 81 9.27 -12.70 2.73
CA PRO A 81 10.56 -13.28 3.08
C PRO A 81 10.74 -13.28 4.61
#